data_AF-A0A1I7WTZ6-F1
#
_entry.id   AF-A0A1I7WTZ6-F1
#
_cell.length_a   1.000
_cell.length_b   1.000
_cell.length_c   1.000
_cell.angle_alpha   90.00
_cell.angle_beta   90.00
_cell.angle_gamma   90.00
#
_symmetry.space_group_name_H-M   'P 1'
#
loop_
_entity.id
_entity.type
_entity.pdbx_description
1 polymer ?
#
loop_
_entity_poly.entity_id
_entity_poly.type
_entity_poly.pdbx_seq_one_letter_code
_entity_poly.pdbx_strand_id
1 'polypeptide(L)'
;MDIWWNTIMTIALFGFTLLSAVQALVIACTVNNITEQRKSAERLDNIWSSGTNPSSVYKYYGSKTQVSEADSLRKFLRAFEVCTDDLSHILLCRIADGIISYGSSKACLKRHRLLIKADAVSSLIRALRSRFKEYFLNSECKPDKAEREALSGVADDAIAALILVIGAKGIYYYPRLTLKIRVGGLLTSLCNLLNRDDYSLLSPILLKLLCRSLRSPRNGQLAGRHRGLPNKLLARISVFDQSDPHQLLLLARHLEILYFISKNRKTRVLLISEGIVACLLSVVERHFEWRKIESQGKEVINLHLEVCLVSLALLRLLANIKKAKADLVSRGTVTLCERAMRELGLEENEEESAVKQLQVIDVVTVAFIFLY
;
A
#
# COMPACT_ATOMS: atom_id res chain seq x y z
N MET A 1 3.30 -59.07 10.18
CA MET A 1 2.85 -57.95 11.03
C MET A 1 3.35 -56.59 10.53
N ASP A 2 4.33 -56.54 9.63
CA ASP A 2 4.93 -55.26 9.16
C ASP A 2 4.11 -54.48 8.11
N ILE A 3 3.16 -55.11 7.43
CA ILE A 3 2.27 -54.44 6.47
C ILE A 3 1.24 -53.56 7.20
N TRP A 4 0.79 -54.01 8.38
CA TRP A 4 -0.14 -53.25 9.21
C TRP A 4 0.53 -52.04 9.88
N TRP A 5 1.78 -52.18 10.32
CA TRP A 5 2.55 -51.05 10.87
C TRP A 5 2.90 -50.01 9.82
N ASN A 6 3.27 -50.42 8.60
CA ASN A 6 3.47 -49.47 7.51
C ASN A 6 2.16 -48.81 7.05
N THR A 7 1.03 -49.50 7.11
CA THR A 7 -0.28 -48.91 6.78
C THR A 7 -0.76 -47.96 7.88
N ILE A 8 -0.52 -48.28 9.15
CA ILE A 8 -0.85 -47.40 10.29
C ILE A 8 0.10 -46.21 10.38
N MET A 9 1.40 -46.36 10.09
CA MET A 9 2.33 -45.23 9.97
C MET A 9 2.04 -44.39 8.73
N THR A 10 1.65 -45.00 7.61
CA THR A 10 1.20 -44.25 6.43
C THR A 10 -0.11 -43.53 6.75
N ILE A 11 -1.08 -44.11 7.46
CA ILE A 11 -2.33 -43.43 7.86
C ILE A 11 -2.09 -42.36 8.94
N ALA A 12 -1.15 -42.57 9.87
CA ALA A 12 -0.74 -41.57 10.87
C ALA A 12 0.09 -40.43 10.26
N LEU A 13 0.78 -40.68 9.14
CA LEU A 13 1.51 -39.69 8.34
C LEU A 13 0.66 -39.07 7.20
N PHE A 14 -0.44 -39.72 6.76
CA PHE A 14 -1.37 -39.25 5.71
C PHE A 14 -2.67 -38.62 6.22
N GLY A 15 -2.90 -38.55 7.53
CA GLY A 15 -4.18 -38.06 8.08
C GLY A 15 -4.35 -36.54 8.12
N PHE A 16 -3.28 -35.76 8.02
CA PHE A 16 -3.38 -34.29 8.08
C PHE A 16 -3.49 -33.70 6.67
N THR A 17 -4.72 -33.63 6.17
CA THR A 17 -5.00 -32.88 4.95
C THR A 17 -4.62 -31.41 5.13
N LEU A 18 -4.24 -30.74 4.05
CA LEU A 18 -3.97 -29.30 4.07
C LEU A 18 -5.12 -28.49 4.68
N LEU A 19 -6.37 -28.90 4.43
CA LEU A 19 -7.55 -28.28 5.05
C LEU A 19 -7.56 -28.42 6.58
N SER A 20 -7.24 -29.61 7.11
CA SER A 20 -7.15 -29.82 8.56
C SER A 20 -6.04 -28.99 9.21
N ALA A 21 -4.89 -28.83 8.54
CA ALA A 21 -3.81 -27.96 9.01
C ALA A 21 -4.23 -26.48 9.06
N VAL A 22 -4.93 -26.00 8.02
CA VAL A 22 -5.49 -24.64 8.00
C VAL A 22 -6.53 -24.46 9.11
N GLN A 23 -7.42 -25.42 9.32
CA GLN A 23 -8.41 -25.35 10.40
C GLN A 23 -7.75 -25.34 11.78
N ALA A 24 -6.69 -26.12 12.00
CA ALA A 24 -5.91 -26.11 13.23
C ALA A 24 -5.29 -24.73 13.49
N LEU A 25 -4.68 -24.11 12.47
CA LEU A 25 -4.15 -22.75 12.58
C LEU A 25 -5.25 -21.73 12.93
N VAL A 26 -6.39 -21.78 12.24
CA VAL A 26 -7.53 -20.89 12.52
C VAL A 26 -7.99 -21.04 13.97
N ILE A 27 -8.11 -22.28 14.46
CA ILE A 27 -8.49 -22.56 15.85
C ILE A 27 -7.44 -21.99 16.82
N ALA A 28 -6.16 -22.27 16.59
CA ALA A 28 -5.07 -21.78 17.43
C ALA A 28 -5.05 -20.24 17.51
N CYS A 29 -5.29 -19.55 16.39
CA CYS A 29 -5.47 -18.11 16.37
C CYS A 29 -6.68 -17.70 17.22
N THR A 30 -7.85 -18.31 17.02
CA THR A 30 -9.08 -17.94 17.75
C THR A 30 -9.02 -18.15 19.27
N VAL A 31 -8.22 -19.11 19.75
CA VAL A 31 -7.99 -19.36 21.18
C VAL A 31 -6.93 -18.41 21.78
N ASN A 32 -6.26 -17.61 20.94
CA ASN A 32 -5.24 -16.64 21.32
C ASN A 32 -4.05 -17.26 22.11
N ASN A 33 -3.65 -18.47 21.71
CA ASN A 33 -2.46 -19.12 22.26
C ASN A 33 -1.28 -19.00 21.28
N ILE A 34 -0.36 -18.08 21.55
CA ILE A 34 0.75 -17.74 20.63
C ILE A 34 1.66 -18.94 20.32
N THR A 35 1.90 -19.82 21.31
CA THR A 35 2.73 -21.01 21.14
C THR A 35 2.05 -22.01 20.20
N GLU A 36 0.74 -22.19 20.34
CA GLU A 36 -0.02 -23.07 19.44
C GLU A 36 -0.24 -22.46 18.06
N GLN A 37 -0.34 -21.13 17.95
CA GLN A 37 -0.33 -20.42 16.66
C GLN A 37 0.94 -20.75 15.89
N ARG A 38 2.11 -20.52 16.50
CA ARG A 38 3.41 -20.77 15.86
C ARG A 38 3.57 -22.24 15.44
N LYS A 39 3.33 -23.19 16.35
CA LYS A 39 3.40 -24.63 16.02
C LYS A 39 2.46 -25.00 14.88
N SER A 40 1.25 -24.47 14.86
CA SER A 40 0.27 -24.75 13.80
C SER A 40 0.69 -24.12 12.47
N ALA A 41 1.31 -22.94 12.51
CA ALA A 41 1.83 -22.24 11.34
C ALA A 41 3.02 -22.98 10.72
N GLU A 42 4.01 -23.39 11.52
CA GLU A 42 5.16 -24.17 11.06
C GLU A 42 4.73 -25.51 10.43
N ARG A 43 3.77 -26.21 11.06
CA ARG A 43 3.20 -27.44 10.50
C ARG A 43 2.50 -27.17 9.17
N LEU A 44 1.70 -26.11 9.10
CA LEU A 44 1.02 -25.74 7.87
C LEU A 44 2.02 -25.40 6.76
N ASP A 45 3.07 -24.65 7.06
CA ASP A 45 4.08 -24.25 6.08
C ASP A 45 4.86 -25.44 5.52
N ASN A 46 5.21 -26.40 6.38
CA ASN A 46 5.83 -27.67 5.96
C ASN A 46 4.91 -28.47 5.02
N ILE A 47 3.62 -28.62 5.37
CA ILE A 47 2.65 -29.31 4.50
C ILE A 47 2.43 -28.53 3.20
N TRP A 48 2.38 -27.20 3.25
CA TRP A 48 2.19 -26.37 2.06
C TRP A 48 3.38 -26.48 1.10
N SER A 49 4.59 -26.51 1.63
CA SER A 49 5.84 -26.63 0.87
C SER A 49 6.01 -28.00 0.20
N SER A 50 5.33 -29.05 0.70
CA SER A 50 5.32 -30.39 0.08
C SER A 50 4.54 -30.47 -1.26
N GLY A 51 3.97 -29.37 -1.74
CA GLY A 51 3.22 -29.35 -3.02
C GLY A 51 1.79 -29.86 -2.91
N THR A 52 1.24 -29.96 -1.70
CA THR A 52 -0.14 -30.41 -1.49
C THR A 52 -1.15 -29.47 -2.18
N ASN A 53 -2.11 -30.05 -2.91
CA ASN A 53 -3.11 -29.29 -3.67
C ASN A 53 -4.04 -28.46 -2.75
N PRO A 54 -4.06 -27.12 -2.85
CA PRO A 54 -4.86 -26.25 -1.98
C PRO A 54 -6.33 -26.09 -2.41
N SER A 55 -6.76 -26.77 -3.48
CA SER A 55 -8.12 -26.63 -4.03
C SER A 55 -9.24 -26.92 -3.02
N SER A 56 -9.04 -27.87 -2.11
CA SER A 56 -10.01 -28.20 -1.05
C SER A 56 -10.18 -27.05 -0.06
N VAL A 57 -9.08 -26.40 0.35
CA VAL A 57 -9.09 -25.20 1.22
C VAL A 57 -9.88 -24.07 0.58
N TYR A 58 -9.61 -23.78 -0.69
CA TYR A 58 -10.24 -22.66 -1.40
C TYR A 58 -11.71 -22.91 -1.73
N LYS A 59 -12.10 -24.18 -1.87
CA LYS A 59 -13.51 -24.56 -1.99
C LYS A 59 -14.21 -24.39 -0.64
N TYR A 60 -13.62 -24.91 0.44
CA TYR A 60 -14.17 -24.86 1.79
C TYR A 60 -14.49 -23.43 2.28
N TYR A 61 -13.53 -22.51 2.15
CA TYR A 61 -13.76 -21.11 2.55
C TYR A 61 -14.45 -20.25 1.48
N GLY A 62 -14.64 -20.80 0.27
CA GLY A 62 -15.17 -20.10 -0.89
C GLY A 62 -16.58 -20.50 -1.32
N SER A 63 -17.15 -21.54 -0.73
CA SER A 63 -18.50 -22.03 -1.00
C SER A 63 -19.55 -21.34 -0.12
N LYS A 64 -20.79 -21.37 -0.59
CA LYS A 64 -21.98 -20.84 0.11
C LYS A 64 -22.96 -21.98 0.46
N THR A 65 -22.54 -23.22 0.28
CA THR A 65 -23.45 -24.34 0.04
C THR A 65 -24.02 -24.94 1.32
N GLN A 66 -23.51 -24.59 2.50
CA GLN A 66 -24.11 -24.99 3.78
C GLN A 66 -24.14 -23.85 4.82
N VAL A 67 -25.16 -23.87 5.68
CA VAL A 67 -25.38 -22.89 6.76
C VAL A 67 -24.22 -22.87 7.76
N SER A 68 -23.52 -23.99 7.96
CA SER A 68 -22.32 -24.09 8.82
C SER A 68 -21.05 -23.47 8.22
N GLU A 69 -20.98 -23.23 6.90
CA GLU A 69 -19.80 -22.70 6.21
C GLU A 69 -19.68 -21.17 6.33
N ALA A 70 -20.81 -20.46 6.52
CA ALA A 70 -20.79 -19.03 6.84
C ALA A 70 -20.05 -18.76 8.16
N ASP A 71 -20.09 -19.71 9.09
CA ASP A 71 -19.32 -19.66 10.33
C ASP A 71 -17.84 -19.97 10.10
N SER A 72 -17.49 -20.83 9.15
CA SER A 72 -16.08 -21.11 8.82
C SER A 72 -15.35 -19.88 8.28
N LEU A 73 -15.96 -19.14 7.34
CA LEU A 73 -15.35 -17.91 6.84
C LEU A 73 -15.28 -16.83 7.93
N ARG A 74 -16.30 -16.71 8.79
CA ARG A 74 -16.26 -15.78 9.93
C ARG A 74 -15.17 -16.16 10.93
N LYS A 75 -14.99 -17.44 11.25
CA LYS A 75 -13.91 -17.94 12.11
C LYS A 75 -12.54 -17.65 11.50
N PHE A 76 -12.39 -17.84 10.19
CA PHE A 76 -11.19 -17.48 9.45
C PHE A 76 -10.88 -15.98 9.52
N LEU A 77 -11.88 -15.12 9.31
CA LEU A 77 -11.72 -13.67 9.46
C LEU A 77 -11.46 -13.25 10.91
N ARG A 78 -12.07 -13.93 11.87
CA ARG A 78 -11.79 -13.72 13.30
C ARG A 78 -10.35 -14.08 13.63
N ALA A 79 -9.80 -15.16 13.06
CA ALA A 79 -8.41 -15.55 13.25
C ALA A 79 -7.45 -14.42 12.87
N PHE A 80 -7.68 -13.68 11.77
CA PHE A 80 -6.86 -12.50 11.44
C PHE A 80 -6.82 -11.45 12.56
N GLU A 81 -7.96 -11.21 13.21
CA GLU A 81 -8.10 -10.14 14.21
C GLU A 81 -7.40 -10.46 15.53
N VAL A 82 -7.29 -11.75 15.88
CA VAL A 82 -6.74 -12.20 17.17
C VAL A 82 -5.38 -12.88 17.03
N CYS A 83 -4.94 -13.18 15.81
CA CYS A 83 -3.60 -13.67 15.53
C CYS A 83 -2.58 -12.64 15.98
N THR A 84 -1.53 -13.11 16.65
CA THR A 84 -0.42 -12.28 17.16
C THR A 84 0.93 -12.75 16.63
N ASP A 85 1.02 -13.97 16.09
CA ASP A 85 2.22 -14.50 15.47
C ASP A 85 2.34 -14.09 13.98
N ASP A 86 3.51 -13.58 13.58
CA ASP A 86 3.76 -13.04 12.24
C ASP A 86 3.66 -14.11 11.15
N LEU A 87 4.22 -15.30 11.37
CA LEU A 87 4.16 -16.41 10.41
C LEU A 87 2.71 -16.84 10.19
N SER A 88 1.93 -16.90 11.27
CA SER A 88 0.49 -17.18 11.22
C SER A 88 -0.25 -16.15 10.37
N HIS A 89 0.02 -14.84 10.53
CA HIS A 89 -0.55 -13.80 9.66
C HIS A 89 -0.17 -13.98 8.20
N ILE A 90 1.10 -14.27 7.90
CA ILE A 90 1.57 -14.49 6.53
C ILE A 90 0.84 -15.65 5.87
N LEU A 91 0.70 -16.79 6.56
CA LEU A 91 0.01 -17.96 6.04
C LEU A 91 -1.49 -17.72 5.87
N LEU A 92 -2.15 -17.05 6.83
CA LEU A 92 -3.54 -16.64 6.68
C LEU A 92 -3.72 -15.72 5.47
N CYS A 93 -2.78 -14.79 5.23
CA CYS A 93 -2.81 -13.93 4.07
C CYS A 93 -2.66 -14.73 2.76
N ARG A 94 -1.71 -15.67 2.71
CA ARG A 94 -1.49 -16.55 1.56
C ARG A 94 -2.74 -17.37 1.23
N ILE A 95 -3.44 -17.88 2.24
CA ILE A 95 -4.72 -18.60 2.06
C ILE A 95 -5.79 -17.67 1.48
N ALA A 96 -5.94 -16.46 2.05
CA ALA A 96 -6.92 -15.49 1.58
C ALA A 96 -6.67 -15.05 0.14
N ASP A 97 -5.40 -14.85 -0.23
CA ASP A 97 -5.01 -14.56 -1.62
C ASP A 97 -5.34 -15.74 -2.55
N GLY A 98 -5.01 -16.96 -2.14
CA GLY A 98 -5.39 -18.17 -2.88
C GLY A 98 -6.90 -18.34 -3.07
N ILE A 99 -7.72 -17.99 -2.07
CA ILE A 99 -9.18 -17.99 -2.17
C ILE A 99 -9.66 -17.06 -3.29
N ILE A 100 -9.05 -15.89 -3.47
CA ILE A 100 -9.48 -14.91 -4.48
C ILE A 100 -8.88 -15.15 -5.85
N SER A 101 -7.74 -15.82 -5.96
CA SER A 101 -6.99 -15.98 -7.22
C SER A 101 -7.17 -17.34 -7.90
N TYR A 102 -7.56 -18.39 -7.18
CA TYR A 102 -7.59 -19.76 -7.72
C TYR A 102 -8.69 -20.03 -8.77
N GLY A 103 -8.42 -20.82 -9.80
CA GLY A 103 -9.45 -21.30 -10.73
C GLY A 103 -9.97 -20.25 -11.73
N SER A 104 -11.18 -20.44 -12.26
CA SER A 104 -11.70 -19.58 -13.34
C SER A 104 -12.06 -18.18 -12.85
N SER A 105 -11.96 -17.17 -13.74
CA SER A 105 -12.31 -15.77 -13.43
C SER A 105 -13.69 -15.63 -12.78
N LYS A 106 -14.70 -16.38 -13.25
CA LYS A 106 -16.05 -16.39 -12.65
C LYS A 106 -16.04 -16.89 -11.20
N ALA A 107 -15.26 -17.92 -10.88
CA ALA A 107 -15.11 -18.44 -9.53
C ALA A 107 -14.36 -17.46 -8.61
N CYS A 108 -13.25 -16.89 -9.10
CA CYS A 108 -12.49 -15.85 -8.42
C CYS A 108 -13.38 -14.67 -8.04
N LEU A 109 -14.17 -14.16 -9.00
CA LEU A 109 -15.10 -13.06 -8.76
C LEU A 109 -16.19 -13.40 -7.74
N LYS A 110 -16.69 -14.65 -7.74
CA LYS A 110 -17.67 -15.12 -6.76
C LYS A 110 -17.10 -15.13 -5.34
N ARG A 111 -15.88 -15.65 -5.16
CA ARG A 111 -15.20 -15.71 -3.85
C ARG A 111 -14.73 -14.34 -3.35
N HIS A 112 -14.23 -13.50 -4.25
CA HIS A 112 -13.92 -12.10 -3.93
C HIS A 112 -15.16 -11.36 -3.39
N ARG A 113 -16.31 -11.49 -4.06
CA ARG A 113 -17.60 -10.95 -3.56
C ARG A 113 -18.02 -11.55 -2.21
N LEU A 114 -17.71 -12.82 -1.96
CA LEU A 114 -17.99 -13.47 -0.68
C LEU A 114 -17.20 -12.80 0.45
N LEU A 115 -15.89 -12.59 0.27
CA LEU A 115 -15.05 -11.88 1.24
C LEU A 115 -15.52 -10.45 1.51
N ILE A 116 -15.94 -9.73 0.46
CA ILE A 116 -16.53 -8.39 0.62
C ILE A 116 -17.80 -8.44 1.48
N LYS A 117 -18.70 -9.40 1.21
CA LYS A 117 -19.94 -9.57 1.98
C LYS A 117 -19.69 -10.00 3.42
N ALA A 118 -18.63 -10.75 3.67
CA ALA A 118 -18.18 -11.16 5.00
C ALA A 118 -17.41 -10.07 5.75
N ASP A 119 -17.26 -8.89 5.15
CA ASP A 119 -16.53 -7.75 5.70
C ASP A 119 -15.04 -7.99 6.00
N ALA A 120 -14.38 -8.78 5.16
CA ALA A 120 -12.97 -9.15 5.32
C ALA A 120 -12.04 -7.93 5.47
N VAL A 121 -12.31 -6.84 4.74
CA VAL A 121 -11.52 -5.60 4.83
C VAL A 121 -11.53 -5.03 6.24
N SER A 122 -12.65 -5.05 6.95
CA SER A 122 -12.70 -4.53 8.32
C SER A 122 -11.89 -5.40 9.29
N SER A 123 -11.91 -6.72 9.11
CA SER A 123 -11.09 -7.65 9.91
C SER A 123 -9.60 -7.43 9.67
N LEU A 124 -9.18 -7.28 8.41
CA LEU A 124 -7.78 -6.97 8.06
C LEU A 124 -7.34 -5.60 8.60
N ILE A 125 -8.22 -4.59 8.53
CA ILE A 125 -7.95 -3.26 9.12
C ILE A 125 -7.75 -3.37 10.64
N ARG A 126 -8.57 -4.17 11.33
CA ARG A 126 -8.44 -4.41 12.78
C ARG A 126 -7.12 -5.13 13.10
N ALA A 127 -6.76 -6.16 12.33
CA ALA A 127 -5.51 -6.89 12.46
C ALA A 127 -4.30 -5.97 12.33
N LEU A 128 -4.19 -5.24 11.22
CA LEU A 128 -3.06 -4.33 10.97
C LEU A 128 -2.96 -3.23 12.03
N ARG A 129 -4.11 -2.70 12.48
CA ARG A 129 -4.13 -1.70 13.55
C ARG A 129 -3.67 -2.26 14.90
N SER A 130 -4.01 -3.51 15.23
CA SER A 130 -3.54 -4.16 16.46
C SER A 130 -2.02 -4.28 16.46
N ARG A 131 -1.47 -4.75 15.33
CA ARG A 131 -0.02 -4.88 15.12
C ARG A 131 0.70 -3.54 15.28
N PHE A 132 0.19 -2.48 14.66
CA PHE A 132 0.75 -1.14 14.85
C PHE A 132 0.65 -0.65 16.31
N LYS A 133 -0.43 -0.97 17.03
CA LYS A 133 -0.56 -0.61 18.45
C LYS A 133 0.50 -1.31 19.30
N GLU A 134 0.72 -2.59 19.09
CA GLU A 134 1.77 -3.36 19.78
C GLU A 134 3.16 -2.78 19.48
N TYR A 135 3.41 -2.45 18.22
CA TYR A 135 4.65 -1.77 17.81
C TYR A 135 4.85 -0.41 18.50
N PHE A 136 3.79 0.39 18.65
CA PHE A 136 3.89 1.67 19.36
C PHE A 136 4.12 1.51 20.87
N LEU A 137 3.67 0.41 21.48
CA LEU A 137 3.84 0.13 22.91
C LEU A 137 5.19 -0.52 23.24
N ASN A 138 5.71 -1.38 22.36
CA ASN A 138 6.87 -2.22 22.62
C ASN A 138 8.18 -1.66 22.04
N SER A 139 8.24 -0.35 21.79
CA SER A 139 9.36 0.33 21.12
C SER A 139 10.67 0.39 21.92
N GLU A 140 10.73 -0.20 23.12
CA GLU A 140 11.91 -0.19 23.99
C GLU A 140 12.63 -1.56 24.01
N CYS A 141 13.88 -1.54 23.51
CA CYS A 141 15.00 -2.44 23.81
C CYS A 141 14.79 -3.97 23.78
N LYS A 142 15.14 -4.66 22.65
CA LYS A 142 15.81 -6.00 22.67
C LYS A 142 16.72 -6.23 21.44
N PRO A 143 17.83 -6.98 21.58
CA PRO A 143 18.84 -7.23 20.54
C PRO A 143 18.47 -8.32 19.50
N ASP A 144 17.45 -9.14 19.77
CA ASP A 144 16.93 -10.20 18.87
C ASP A 144 15.93 -9.63 17.82
N LYS A 145 16.13 -8.36 17.46
CA LYS A 145 15.15 -7.47 16.83
C LYS A 145 15.04 -7.69 15.32
N ALA A 146 16.18 -7.86 14.63
CA ALA A 146 16.23 -7.73 13.17
C ALA A 146 15.41 -8.77 12.42
N GLU A 147 15.49 -10.05 12.82
CA GLU A 147 14.72 -11.12 12.17
C GLU A 147 13.22 -11.03 12.50
N ARG A 148 12.88 -10.68 13.74
CA ARG A 148 11.48 -10.44 14.16
C ARG A 148 10.89 -9.21 13.48
N GLU A 149 11.69 -8.16 13.28
CA GLU A 149 11.30 -6.97 12.53
C GLU A 149 11.09 -7.27 11.05
N ALA A 150 11.92 -8.12 10.44
CA ALA A 150 11.76 -8.54 9.06
C ALA A 150 10.45 -9.32 8.86
N LEU A 151 10.16 -10.32 9.70
CA LEU A 151 8.91 -11.08 9.61
C LEU A 151 7.68 -10.22 9.90
N SER A 152 7.77 -9.32 10.88
CA SER A 152 6.70 -8.37 11.19
C SER A 152 6.38 -7.47 9.99
N GLY A 153 7.40 -6.94 9.31
CA GLY A 153 7.22 -6.12 8.10
C GLY A 153 6.57 -6.89 6.96
N VAL A 154 6.98 -8.14 6.73
CA VAL A 154 6.37 -9.03 5.71
C VAL A 154 4.90 -9.31 6.04
N ALA A 155 4.56 -9.54 7.31
CA ALA A 155 3.18 -9.74 7.74
C ALA A 155 2.32 -8.48 7.53
N ASP A 156 2.84 -7.30 7.89
CA ASP A 156 2.15 -6.02 7.67
C ASP A 156 1.87 -5.78 6.18
N ASP A 157 2.85 -6.09 5.33
CA ASP A 157 2.74 -5.99 3.88
C ASP A 157 1.74 -6.96 3.28
N ALA A 158 1.72 -8.21 3.74
CA ALA A 158 0.76 -9.21 3.29
C ALA A 158 -0.68 -8.77 3.64
N ILE A 159 -0.90 -8.24 4.85
CA ILE A 159 -2.21 -7.73 5.27
C ILE A 159 -2.59 -6.50 4.44
N ALA A 160 -1.68 -5.55 4.26
CA ALA A 160 -1.93 -4.33 3.49
C ALA A 160 -2.23 -4.62 2.01
N ALA A 161 -1.51 -5.57 1.41
CA ALA A 161 -1.74 -6.04 0.05
C ALA A 161 -3.15 -6.63 -0.09
N LEU A 162 -3.60 -7.46 0.85
CA LEU A 162 -4.96 -8.01 0.83
C LEU A 162 -6.03 -6.93 1.01
N ILE A 163 -5.81 -5.93 1.87
CA ILE A 163 -6.73 -4.79 1.99
C ILE A 163 -6.88 -4.10 0.64
N LEU A 164 -5.77 -3.86 -0.06
CA LEU A 164 -5.78 -3.27 -1.40
C LEU A 164 -6.52 -4.16 -2.41
N VAL A 165 -6.22 -5.45 -2.47
CA VAL A 165 -6.79 -6.38 -3.46
C VAL A 165 -8.29 -6.60 -3.24
N ILE A 166 -8.71 -6.82 -1.99
CA ILE A 166 -10.13 -7.01 -1.66
C ILE A 166 -10.89 -5.70 -1.84
N GLY A 167 -10.27 -4.56 -1.50
CA GLY A 167 -10.86 -3.23 -1.60
C GLY A 167 -10.84 -2.58 -2.99
N ALA A 168 -10.14 -3.14 -3.98
CA ALA A 168 -9.88 -2.49 -5.27
C ALA A 168 -11.09 -2.37 -6.22
N LYS A 169 -12.20 -3.10 -6.01
CA LYS A 169 -13.17 -3.32 -7.11
C LYS A 169 -14.22 -2.21 -7.28
N GLY A 170 -13.99 -1.30 -8.23
CA GLY A 170 -15.01 -0.46 -8.88
C GLY A 170 -15.35 0.85 -8.15
N ILE A 171 -15.85 1.83 -8.90
CA ILE A 171 -16.23 3.20 -8.46
C ILE A 171 -17.15 3.16 -7.23
N TYR A 172 -17.95 2.10 -7.07
CA TYR A 172 -18.87 1.92 -5.94
C TYR A 172 -18.21 1.44 -4.63
N TYR A 173 -17.09 0.72 -4.70
CA TYR A 173 -16.40 0.20 -3.51
C TYR A 173 -15.17 1.01 -3.12
N TYR A 174 -14.63 1.82 -4.04
CA TYR A 174 -13.53 2.74 -3.74
C TYR A 174 -13.86 3.74 -2.59
N PRO A 175 -15.04 4.40 -2.58
CA PRO A 175 -15.46 5.22 -1.44
C PRO A 175 -15.61 4.41 -0.15
N ARG A 176 -16.02 3.14 -0.25
CA ARG A 176 -16.21 2.26 0.92
C ARG A 176 -14.88 1.87 1.56
N LEU A 177 -13.83 1.59 0.78
CA LEU A 177 -12.50 1.30 1.31
C LEU A 177 -11.94 2.50 2.10
N THR A 178 -11.94 3.68 1.50
CA THR A 178 -11.40 4.89 2.15
C THR A 178 -12.20 5.25 3.41
N LEU A 179 -13.51 5.03 3.42
CA LEU A 179 -14.36 5.17 4.61
C LEU A 179 -14.00 4.14 5.70
N LYS A 180 -13.83 2.86 5.33
CA LYS A 180 -13.44 1.80 6.27
C LYS A 180 -12.07 2.05 6.89
N ILE A 181 -11.09 2.47 6.11
CA ILE A 181 -9.74 2.82 6.61
C ILE A 181 -9.85 3.97 7.63
N ARG A 182 -10.69 4.97 7.35
CA ARG A 182 -10.93 6.10 8.27
C ARG A 182 -11.65 5.67 9.55
N VAL A 183 -12.84 5.08 9.42
CA VAL A 183 -13.70 4.71 10.58
C VAL A 183 -13.06 3.60 11.40
N GLY A 184 -12.31 2.69 10.76
CA GLY A 184 -11.51 1.67 11.44
C GLY A 184 -10.26 2.21 12.13
N GLY A 185 -9.93 3.51 12.00
CA GLY A 185 -8.80 4.15 12.68
C GLY A 185 -7.42 3.86 12.07
N LEU A 186 -7.35 3.07 11.00
CA LEU A 186 -6.08 2.72 10.35
C LEU A 186 -5.40 3.95 9.71
N LEU A 187 -6.17 4.93 9.23
CA LEU A 187 -5.61 6.19 8.72
C LEU A 187 -4.70 6.86 9.76
N THR A 188 -5.16 6.97 11.00
CA THR A 188 -4.39 7.58 12.09
C THR A 188 -3.14 6.77 12.40
N SER A 189 -3.23 5.45 12.44
CA SER A 189 -2.07 4.58 12.68
C SER A 189 -1.02 4.71 11.57
N LEU A 190 -1.43 4.77 10.30
CA LEU A 190 -0.52 5.00 9.17
C LEU A 190 0.13 6.39 9.23
N CYS A 191 -0.62 7.43 9.59
CA CYS A 191 -0.05 8.77 9.79
C CYS A 191 0.94 8.81 10.95
N ASN A 192 0.67 8.10 12.06
CA ASN A 192 1.60 7.98 13.17
C ASN A 192 2.90 7.28 12.76
N LEU A 193 2.79 6.17 12.00
CA LEU A 193 3.95 5.46 11.47
C LEU A 193 4.79 6.36 10.56
N LEU A 194 4.13 7.08 9.63
CA LEU A 194 4.76 8.07 8.76
C LEU A 194 5.39 9.25 9.52
N ASN A 195 4.96 9.51 10.74
CA ASN A 195 5.48 10.57 11.57
C ASN A 195 6.59 10.11 12.53
N ARG A 196 7.04 8.85 12.48
CA ARG A 196 8.23 8.40 13.25
C ARG A 196 9.52 8.76 12.52
N ASP A 197 10.66 8.68 13.19
CA ASP A 197 11.97 8.97 12.55
C ASP A 197 12.64 7.69 12.00
N ASP A 198 12.07 6.52 12.30
CA ASP A 198 12.53 5.24 11.79
C ASP A 198 11.94 4.94 10.40
N TYR A 199 12.82 4.86 9.41
CA TYR A 199 12.50 4.66 8.00
C TYR A 199 12.21 3.19 7.65
N SER A 200 12.67 2.24 8.47
CA SER A 200 12.63 0.80 8.16
C SER A 200 11.21 0.21 8.15
N LEU A 201 10.25 0.91 8.73
CA LEU A 201 8.91 0.39 9.00
C LEU A 201 7.88 0.75 7.93
N LEU A 202 8.24 1.61 6.99
CA LEU A 202 7.33 2.11 5.95
C LEU A 202 7.65 1.46 4.63
N SER A 203 7.07 0.28 4.43
CA SER A 203 7.16 -0.41 3.16
C SER A 203 6.44 0.37 2.03
N PRO A 204 6.81 0.10 0.76
CA PRO A 204 6.08 0.60 -0.39
C PRO A 204 4.59 0.21 -0.41
N ILE A 205 4.24 -0.96 0.14
CA ILE A 205 2.84 -1.44 0.16
C ILE A 205 2.00 -0.65 1.16
N LEU A 206 2.55 -0.36 2.35
CA LEU A 206 1.89 0.49 3.34
C LEU A 206 1.72 1.92 2.83
N LEU A 207 2.73 2.48 2.17
CA LEU A 207 2.64 3.79 1.52
C LEU A 207 1.58 3.79 0.41
N LYS A 208 1.52 2.74 -0.42
CA LYS A 208 0.48 2.58 -1.44
C LYS A 208 -0.92 2.51 -0.83
N LEU A 209 -1.10 1.80 0.29
CA LEU A 209 -2.36 1.76 1.03
C LEU A 209 -2.75 3.15 1.55
N LEU A 210 -1.79 3.89 2.11
CA LEU A 210 -2.00 5.26 2.57
C LEU A 210 -2.37 6.19 1.40
N CYS A 211 -1.62 6.21 0.30
CA CYS A 211 -1.95 7.00 -0.90
C CYS A 211 -3.37 6.68 -1.40
N ARG A 212 -3.76 5.41 -1.42
CA ARG A 212 -5.12 4.98 -1.82
C ARG A 212 -6.19 5.48 -0.86
N SER A 213 -5.92 5.53 0.45
CA SER A 213 -6.80 6.12 1.44
C SER A 213 -6.95 7.64 1.27
N LEU A 214 -5.85 8.32 0.95
CA LEU A 214 -5.79 9.79 0.89
C LEU A 214 -6.41 10.42 -0.35
N ARG A 215 -6.71 9.65 -1.41
CA ARG A 215 -7.46 10.23 -2.55
C ARG A 215 -8.88 10.65 -2.18
N SER A 216 -9.42 10.16 -1.06
CA SER A 216 -10.62 10.76 -0.44
C SER A 216 -10.29 12.14 0.14
N PRO A 217 -10.95 13.23 -0.31
CA PRO A 217 -10.64 14.59 0.17
C PRO A 217 -10.76 14.73 1.69
N ARG A 218 -11.70 14.01 2.31
CA ARG A 218 -11.88 14.00 3.76
C ARG A 218 -10.71 13.32 4.48
N ASN A 219 -10.18 12.24 3.94
CA ASN A 219 -9.02 11.57 4.54
C ASN A 219 -7.75 12.42 4.36
N GLY A 220 -7.56 13.02 3.18
CA GLY A 220 -6.49 13.99 2.93
C GLY A 220 -6.52 15.17 3.91
N GLN A 221 -7.72 15.72 4.18
CA GLN A 221 -7.90 16.78 5.18
C GLN A 221 -7.54 16.33 6.60
N LEU A 222 -7.94 15.11 7.01
CA LEU A 222 -7.64 14.59 8.35
C LEU A 222 -6.14 14.32 8.53
N ALA A 223 -5.51 13.69 7.54
CA ALA A 223 -4.07 13.46 7.54
C ALA A 223 -3.28 14.77 7.53
N GLY A 224 -3.67 15.77 6.74
CA GLY A 224 -3.01 17.08 6.73
C GLY A 224 -3.12 17.85 8.05
N ARG A 225 -4.07 17.50 8.92
CA ARG A 225 -4.19 18.04 10.30
C ARG A 225 -3.41 17.24 11.32
N HIS A 226 -2.82 16.11 10.92
CA HIS A 226 -2.03 15.28 11.82
C HIS A 226 -0.76 16.05 12.23
N ARG A 227 -0.57 16.22 13.53
CA ARG A 227 0.49 17.08 14.08
C ARG A 227 1.87 16.64 13.56
N GLY A 228 2.62 17.60 13.02
CA GLY A 228 3.98 17.39 12.52
C GLY A 228 4.08 16.67 11.17
N LEU A 229 3.02 16.02 10.69
CA LEU A 229 3.09 15.19 9.48
C LEU A 229 3.54 15.98 8.23
N PRO A 230 2.99 17.17 7.92
CA PRO A 230 3.42 17.92 6.73
C PRO A 230 4.91 18.30 6.79
N ASN A 231 5.38 18.74 7.96
CA ASN A 231 6.76 19.17 8.15
C ASN A 231 7.73 17.99 8.08
N LYS A 232 7.37 16.84 8.67
CA LYS A 232 8.17 15.61 8.56
C LYS A 232 8.24 15.11 7.11
N LEU A 233 7.12 15.11 6.39
CA LEU A 233 7.11 14.75 4.98
C LEU A 233 8.00 15.67 4.14
N LEU A 234 7.98 16.98 4.40
CA LEU A 234 8.84 17.93 3.73
C LEU A 234 10.33 17.65 3.99
N ALA A 235 10.71 17.45 5.27
CA ALA A 235 12.08 17.14 5.65
C ALA A 235 12.59 15.85 4.99
N ARG A 236 11.70 14.87 4.75
CA ARG A 236 12.06 13.59 4.14
C ARG A 236 12.35 13.67 2.65
N ILE A 237 11.70 14.58 1.91
CA ILE A 237 11.92 14.71 0.46
C ILE A 237 13.40 14.92 0.13
N SER A 238 14.10 15.71 0.94
CA SER A 238 15.51 16.04 0.70
C SER A 238 16.51 14.94 1.05
N VAL A 239 16.08 13.88 1.76
CA VAL A 239 16.97 12.84 2.28
C VAL A 239 17.09 11.63 1.35
N PHE A 240 16.09 11.41 0.49
CA PHE A 240 16.09 10.24 -0.40
C PHE A 240 17.23 10.28 -1.41
N ASP A 241 17.94 9.16 -1.50
CA ASP A 241 18.93 8.89 -2.54
C ASP A 241 18.23 8.73 -3.89
N GLN A 242 18.78 9.39 -4.90
CA GLN A 242 18.23 9.46 -6.25
C GLN A 242 18.82 8.40 -7.16
N SER A 243 19.90 7.75 -6.74
CA SER A 243 20.55 6.66 -7.46
C SER A 243 19.91 5.30 -7.15
N ASP A 244 19.29 5.16 -5.98
CA ASP A 244 18.62 3.94 -5.54
C ASP A 244 17.14 3.91 -6.01
N PRO A 245 16.75 2.97 -6.90
CA PRO A 245 15.37 2.83 -7.36
C PRO A 245 14.36 2.60 -6.24
N HIS A 246 14.76 1.94 -5.15
CA HIS A 246 13.88 1.73 -4.00
C HIS A 246 13.58 3.06 -3.29
N GLN A 247 14.59 3.88 -3.04
CA GLN A 247 14.41 5.20 -2.44
C GLN A 247 13.66 6.16 -3.37
N LEU A 248 13.84 6.07 -4.69
CA LEU A 248 13.04 6.80 -5.66
C LEU A 248 11.55 6.45 -5.56
N LEU A 249 11.22 5.17 -5.44
CA LEU A 249 9.83 4.72 -5.25
C LEU A 249 9.25 5.28 -3.95
N LEU A 250 10.01 5.26 -2.86
CA LEU A 250 9.60 5.83 -1.58
C LEU A 250 9.36 7.34 -1.69
N LEU A 251 10.27 8.08 -2.34
CA LEU A 251 10.15 9.50 -2.61
C LEU A 251 8.87 9.81 -3.39
N ALA A 252 8.60 9.08 -4.47
CA ALA A 252 7.39 9.26 -5.27
C ALA A 252 6.11 9.10 -4.43
N ARG A 253 6.06 8.11 -3.53
CA ARG A 253 4.91 7.95 -2.62
C ARG A 253 4.82 9.05 -1.57
N HIS A 254 5.93 9.52 -1.02
CA HIS A 254 5.93 10.65 -0.07
C HIS A 254 5.42 11.93 -0.72
N LEU A 255 5.83 12.20 -1.97
CA LEU A 255 5.32 13.30 -2.78
C LEU A 255 3.82 13.14 -3.08
N GLU A 256 3.35 11.93 -3.39
CA GLU A 256 1.92 11.66 -3.63
C GLU A 256 1.08 11.93 -2.36
N ILE A 257 1.59 11.53 -1.19
CA ILE A 257 0.96 11.83 0.11
C ILE A 257 0.89 13.35 0.34
N LEU A 258 2.01 14.06 0.12
CA LEU A 258 2.06 15.53 0.21
C LEU A 258 1.07 16.20 -0.72
N TYR A 259 0.96 15.73 -1.97
CA TYR A 259 -0.03 16.19 -2.94
C TYR A 259 -1.45 16.06 -2.40
N PHE A 260 -1.83 14.89 -1.85
CA PHE A 260 -3.18 14.69 -1.34
C PHE A 260 -3.49 15.57 -0.13
N ILE A 261 -2.59 15.67 0.86
CA ILE A 261 -2.84 16.50 2.04
C ILE A 261 -2.82 18.00 1.71
N SER A 262 -2.08 18.40 0.68
CA SER A 262 -2.02 19.76 0.15
C SER A 262 -3.29 20.17 -0.60
N LYS A 263 -4.24 19.27 -0.85
CA LYS A 263 -5.58 19.68 -1.33
C LYS A 263 -6.30 20.53 -0.28
N ASN A 264 -5.94 20.41 0.99
CA ASN A 264 -6.43 21.28 2.05
C ASN A 264 -5.68 22.63 2.07
N ARG A 265 -6.41 23.75 2.03
CA ARG A 265 -5.83 25.10 2.05
C ARG A 265 -4.95 25.37 3.27
N LYS A 266 -5.34 24.92 4.48
CA LYS A 266 -4.54 25.15 5.69
C LYS A 266 -3.18 24.45 5.60
N THR A 267 -3.17 23.20 5.13
CA THR A 267 -1.93 22.45 4.88
C THR A 267 -1.05 23.15 3.86
N ARG A 268 -1.61 23.69 2.76
CA ARG A 268 -0.82 24.45 1.78
C ARG A 268 -0.16 25.68 2.39
N VAL A 269 -0.93 26.48 3.15
CA VAL A 269 -0.40 27.69 3.78
C VAL A 269 0.77 27.35 4.70
N LEU A 270 0.63 26.28 5.50
CA LEU A 270 1.71 25.75 6.34
C LEU A 270 2.93 25.35 5.50
N LEU A 271 2.77 24.52 4.48
CA LEU A 271 3.89 24.06 3.66
C LEU A 271 4.59 25.23 2.94
N ILE A 272 3.85 26.26 2.52
CA ILE A 272 4.42 27.47 1.93
C ILE A 272 5.25 28.25 2.93
N SER A 273 4.82 28.36 4.20
CA SER A 273 5.67 28.99 5.23
C SER A 273 6.93 28.19 5.53
N GLU A 274 6.92 26.89 5.30
CA GLU A 274 8.07 25.99 5.46
C GLU A 274 8.95 25.89 4.19
N GLY A 275 8.71 26.71 3.17
CA GLY A 275 9.59 26.77 1.99
C GLY A 275 9.43 25.62 0.98
N ILE A 276 8.28 24.95 0.95
CA ILE A 276 8.03 23.81 0.04
C ILE A 276 8.26 24.14 -1.44
N VAL A 277 8.03 25.38 -1.88
CA VAL A 277 8.18 25.80 -3.28
C VAL A 277 9.62 25.61 -3.75
N ALA A 278 10.59 26.10 -2.97
CA ALA A 278 12.01 25.95 -3.27
C ALA A 278 12.42 24.47 -3.28
N CYS A 279 11.94 23.71 -2.30
CA CYS A 279 12.22 22.28 -2.18
C CYS A 279 11.76 21.52 -3.44
N LEU A 280 10.51 21.72 -3.87
CA LEU A 280 9.94 21.01 -5.02
C LEU A 280 10.55 21.42 -6.35
N LEU A 281 10.92 22.71 -6.53
CA LEU A 281 11.63 23.13 -7.73
C LEU A 281 12.99 22.41 -7.84
N SER A 282 13.74 22.35 -6.74
CA SER A 282 15.00 21.60 -6.72
C SER A 282 14.81 20.12 -7.03
N VAL A 283 13.72 19.50 -6.56
CA VAL A 283 13.37 18.11 -6.91
C VAL A 283 13.09 17.98 -8.41
N VAL A 284 12.27 18.86 -8.98
CA VAL A 284 11.95 18.80 -10.41
C VAL A 284 13.20 18.97 -11.25
N GLU A 285 14.01 20.00 -11.01
CA GLU A 285 15.25 20.25 -11.76
C GLU A 285 16.15 19.03 -11.73
N ARG A 286 16.40 18.51 -10.53
CA ARG A 286 17.34 17.43 -10.31
C ARG A 286 16.88 16.15 -11.01
N HIS A 287 15.65 15.69 -10.74
CA HIS A 287 15.15 14.44 -11.32
C HIS A 287 14.89 14.55 -12.83
N PHE A 288 14.65 15.77 -13.33
CA PHE A 288 14.52 16.01 -14.77
C PHE A 288 15.86 15.87 -15.50
N GLU A 289 16.99 16.27 -14.90
CA GLU A 289 18.30 16.03 -15.50
C GLU A 289 18.70 14.54 -15.47
N TRP A 290 18.32 13.81 -14.42
CA TRP A 290 18.63 12.37 -14.30
C TRP A 290 18.09 11.52 -15.47
N ARG A 291 17.01 11.93 -16.13
CA ARG A 291 16.46 11.22 -17.29
C ARG A 291 17.42 11.16 -18.49
N LYS A 292 18.41 12.06 -18.54
CA LYS A 292 19.39 12.17 -19.63
C LYS A 292 20.54 11.18 -19.49
N ILE A 293 20.63 10.47 -18.35
CA ILE A 293 21.71 9.52 -18.10
C ILE A 293 21.40 8.22 -18.84
N GLU A 294 22.03 8.05 -20.00
CA GLU A 294 21.83 6.92 -20.93
C GLU A 294 22.09 5.55 -20.31
N SER A 295 22.84 5.47 -19.21
CA SER A 295 23.15 4.21 -18.53
C SER A 295 22.01 3.68 -17.65
N GLN A 296 20.89 4.41 -17.51
CA GLN A 296 19.77 3.97 -16.68
C GLN A 296 18.80 3.06 -17.42
N GLY A 297 18.30 2.03 -16.72
CA GLY A 297 17.19 1.21 -17.20
C GLY A 297 15.89 2.03 -17.34
N LYS A 298 15.07 1.70 -18.34
CA LYS A 298 13.78 2.37 -18.64
C LYS A 298 12.86 2.52 -17.42
N GLU A 299 12.87 1.54 -16.52
CA GLU A 299 12.06 1.58 -15.29
C GLU A 299 12.50 2.69 -14.33
N VAL A 300 13.81 2.92 -14.19
CA VAL A 300 14.37 3.97 -13.35
C VAL A 300 14.04 5.35 -13.92
N ILE A 301 14.16 5.51 -15.24
CA ILE A 301 13.74 6.74 -15.94
C ILE A 301 12.27 7.05 -15.68
N ASN A 302 11.38 6.04 -15.74
CA ASN A 302 9.96 6.22 -15.45
C ASN A 302 9.71 6.67 -13.99
N LEU A 303 10.50 6.19 -13.03
CA LEU A 303 10.40 6.63 -11.63
C LEU A 303 10.82 8.10 -11.47
N HIS A 304 11.91 8.52 -12.11
CA HIS A 304 12.31 9.95 -12.12
C HIS A 304 11.22 10.82 -12.74
N LEU A 305 10.60 10.38 -13.84
CA LEU A 305 9.47 11.09 -14.45
C LEU A 305 8.26 11.15 -13.51
N GLU A 306 7.93 10.07 -12.81
CA GLU A 306 6.84 10.07 -11.82
C GLU A 306 7.10 11.09 -10.71
N VAL A 307 8.33 11.16 -10.18
CA VAL A 307 8.74 12.16 -9.18
C VAL A 307 8.54 13.58 -9.71
N CYS A 308 8.97 13.87 -10.94
CA CYS A 308 8.77 15.16 -11.59
C CYS A 308 7.28 15.50 -11.73
N LEU A 309 6.47 14.58 -12.24
CA LEU A 309 5.04 14.79 -12.47
C LEU A 309 4.27 15.08 -11.18
N VAL A 310 4.52 14.32 -10.12
CA VAL A 310 3.85 14.55 -8.84
C VAL A 310 4.30 15.87 -8.21
N SER A 311 5.59 16.21 -8.33
CA SER A 311 6.13 17.48 -7.83
C SER A 311 5.52 18.68 -8.57
N LEU A 312 5.41 18.63 -9.89
CA LEU A 312 4.73 19.65 -10.70
C LEU A 312 3.25 19.77 -10.35
N ALA A 313 2.55 18.64 -10.17
CA ALA A 313 1.14 18.65 -9.76
C ALA A 313 0.96 19.32 -8.38
N LEU A 314 1.90 19.13 -7.46
CA LEU A 314 1.91 19.80 -6.16
C LEU A 314 2.23 21.30 -6.30
N LEU A 315 3.23 21.70 -7.09
CA LEU A 315 3.52 23.11 -7.36
C LEU A 315 2.30 23.83 -7.95
N ARG A 316 1.58 23.18 -8.88
CA ARG A 316 0.34 23.73 -9.47
C ARG A 316 -0.71 23.99 -8.38
N LEU A 317 -0.86 23.04 -7.47
CA LEU A 317 -1.80 23.14 -6.37
C LEU A 317 -1.44 24.28 -5.41
N LEU A 318 -0.15 24.56 -5.22
CA LEU A 318 0.38 25.66 -4.40
C LEU A 318 0.22 27.02 -5.09
N ALA A 319 0.35 27.11 -6.42
CA ALA A 319 0.20 28.34 -7.21
C ALA A 319 -1.18 29.01 -7.05
N ASN A 320 -2.19 28.28 -6.55
CA ASN A 320 -3.48 28.83 -6.13
C ASN A 320 -3.39 29.81 -4.94
N ILE A 321 -2.23 29.94 -4.30
CA ILE A 321 -1.97 30.90 -3.22
C ILE A 321 -1.05 31.99 -3.73
N LYS A 322 -1.49 33.26 -3.67
CA LYS A 322 -0.76 34.42 -4.19
C LYS A 322 0.72 34.46 -3.80
N LYS A 323 1.04 34.19 -2.52
CA LYS A 323 2.43 34.13 -2.01
C LYS A 323 3.27 33.09 -2.75
N ALA A 324 2.75 31.87 -2.91
CA ALA A 324 3.47 30.81 -3.62
C ALA A 324 3.56 31.06 -5.12
N LYS A 325 2.53 31.67 -5.74
CA LYS A 325 2.60 32.09 -7.15
C LYS A 325 3.73 33.09 -7.38
N ALA A 326 3.85 34.11 -6.52
CA ALA A 326 4.93 35.09 -6.60
C ALA A 326 6.31 34.44 -6.41
N ASP A 327 6.43 33.53 -5.43
CA ASP A 327 7.66 32.77 -5.17
C ASP A 327 8.07 31.92 -6.38
N LEU A 328 7.13 31.19 -6.99
CA LEU A 328 7.36 30.40 -8.21
C LEU A 328 7.87 31.25 -9.38
N VAL A 329 7.25 32.41 -9.62
CA VAL A 329 7.67 33.34 -10.68
C VAL A 329 9.07 33.87 -10.40
N SER A 330 9.34 34.31 -9.16
CA SER A 330 10.65 34.85 -8.77
C SER A 330 11.80 33.84 -8.89
N ARG A 331 11.48 32.54 -8.85
CA ARG A 331 12.44 31.44 -8.97
C ARG A 331 12.60 30.91 -10.40
N GLY A 332 12.03 31.57 -11.40
CA GLY A 332 12.18 31.16 -12.79
C GLY A 332 11.46 29.87 -13.15
N THR A 333 10.33 29.54 -12.50
CA THR A 333 9.59 28.32 -12.83
C THR A 333 9.17 28.27 -14.31
N VAL A 334 8.84 29.43 -14.91
CA VAL A 334 8.46 29.54 -16.32
C VAL A 334 9.59 29.09 -17.24
N THR A 335 10.81 29.59 -17.03
CA THR A 335 11.97 29.25 -17.86
C THR A 335 12.36 27.78 -17.73
N LEU A 336 12.19 27.20 -16.53
CA LEU A 336 12.34 25.77 -16.30
C LEU A 336 11.34 24.96 -17.13
N CYS A 337 10.07 25.34 -17.13
CA CYS A 337 9.03 24.67 -17.90
C CYS A 337 9.26 24.78 -19.41
N GLU A 338 9.63 25.97 -19.92
CA GLU A 338 9.97 26.18 -21.33
C GLU A 338 11.16 25.34 -21.79
N ARG A 339 12.23 25.28 -20.99
CA ARG A 339 13.36 24.37 -21.23
C ARG A 339 12.89 22.92 -21.28
N ALA A 340 12.03 22.51 -20.35
CA ALA A 340 11.56 21.15 -20.27
C ALA A 340 10.72 20.74 -21.49
N MET A 341 9.86 21.62 -22.00
CA MET A 341 9.03 21.39 -23.19
C MET A 341 9.88 21.26 -24.46
N ARG A 342 10.90 22.13 -24.62
CA ARG A 342 11.88 22.05 -25.70
C ARG A 342 12.60 20.72 -25.75
N GLU A 343 13.15 20.31 -24.61
CA GLU A 343 13.89 19.05 -24.53
C GLU A 343 13.01 17.81 -24.71
N LEU A 344 11.69 17.93 -24.55
CA LEU A 344 10.73 16.86 -24.83
C LEU A 344 10.25 16.85 -26.29
N GLY A 345 10.68 17.80 -27.12
CA GLY A 345 10.26 17.91 -28.52
C GLY A 345 8.78 18.25 -28.69
N LEU A 346 8.20 19.00 -27.74
CA LEU A 346 6.78 19.39 -27.74
C LEU A 346 6.53 20.79 -28.35
N GLU A 347 7.46 21.31 -29.14
CA GLU A 347 7.27 22.59 -29.85
C GLU A 347 6.50 22.41 -31.17
N GLU A 348 5.65 23.39 -31.48
CA GLU A 348 4.59 23.38 -32.49
C GLU A 348 5.10 23.32 -33.94
N ASN A 349 4.45 22.50 -34.79
CA ASN A 349 4.29 22.82 -36.20
C ASN A 349 3.07 23.76 -36.31
N GLU A 350 3.30 25.03 -36.67
CA GLU A 350 2.30 26.02 -37.08
C GLU A 350 1.57 25.44 -38.34
N GLU A 351 0.25 25.21 -38.41
CA GLU A 351 -0.76 26.23 -38.77
C GLU A 351 -2.24 25.75 -38.68
N GLU A 352 -2.56 24.53 -38.24
CA GLU A 352 -3.98 24.09 -38.03
C GLU A 352 -4.28 23.71 -36.56
N SER A 353 -3.46 24.29 -35.70
CA SER A 353 -3.03 23.84 -34.37
C SER A 353 -3.98 24.23 -33.22
N ALA A 354 -3.80 23.56 -32.07
CA ALA A 354 -4.45 23.74 -30.77
C ALA A 354 -5.86 23.14 -30.57
N VAL A 355 -6.91 23.53 -31.31
CA VAL A 355 -8.30 23.22 -30.91
C VAL A 355 -8.71 21.77 -31.17
N LYS A 356 -8.26 21.16 -32.28
CA LYS A 356 -8.55 19.73 -32.59
C LYS A 356 -7.66 18.76 -31.81
N GLN A 357 -6.47 19.19 -31.38
CA GLN A 357 -5.54 18.37 -30.58
C GLN A 357 -5.90 18.31 -29.10
N LEU A 358 -6.69 19.29 -28.61
CA LEU A 358 -7.24 19.33 -27.24
C LEU A 358 -8.24 18.20 -26.91
N GLN A 359 -8.76 17.47 -27.91
CA GLN A 359 -9.74 16.39 -27.69
C GLN A 359 -9.13 14.98 -27.63
N VAL A 360 -7.84 14.80 -27.95
CA VAL A 360 -7.25 13.46 -28.10
C VAL A 360 -6.12 13.15 -27.09
N ILE A 361 -5.60 14.16 -26.38
CA ILE A 361 -4.48 13.98 -25.45
C ILE A 361 -4.99 14.02 -24.00
N ASP A 362 -5.56 12.91 -23.57
CA ASP A 362 -5.84 12.65 -22.16
C ASP A 362 -4.54 12.17 -21.49
N VAL A 363 -4.22 12.71 -20.31
CA VAL A 363 -3.07 12.43 -19.43
C VAL A 363 -1.83 13.36 -19.56
N VAL A 364 -1.41 13.82 -20.74
CA VAL A 364 -0.22 14.73 -20.88
C VAL A 364 -0.60 16.23 -20.80
N THR A 365 -1.83 16.58 -21.20
CA THR A 365 -2.38 17.97 -21.18
C THR A 365 -2.49 18.60 -19.79
N VAL A 366 -2.41 17.82 -18.70
CA VAL A 366 -2.52 18.37 -17.33
C VAL A 366 -1.21 19.04 -16.87
N ALA A 367 -0.07 18.67 -17.46
CA ALA A 367 1.22 19.30 -17.19
C ALA A 367 1.37 20.68 -17.87
N PHE A 368 0.63 20.92 -18.96
CA PHE A 368 0.71 22.17 -19.73
C PHE A 368 -0.06 23.34 -19.12
N ILE A 369 -1.05 23.09 -18.27
CA ILE A 369 -1.83 24.16 -17.62
C ILE A 369 -1.22 24.52 -16.27
N PHE A 370 0.00 25.07 -16.36
CA PHE A 370 0.56 26.00 -15.38
C PHE A 370 0.28 27.46 -15.73
N LEU A 371 -0.50 27.75 -16.78
CA LEU A 371 -0.67 29.13 -17.25
C LEU A 371 -2.09 29.70 -17.28
N TYR A 372 -3.17 28.95 -17.05
CA TYR A 372 -4.48 29.55 -16.68
C TYR A 372 -5.32 28.65 -15.78
#